data_AF-A0A968NLC6-F1
#
_entry.id   AF-A0A968NLC6-F1
#
_cell.length_a   1.000
_cell.length_b   1.000
_cell.length_c   1.000
_cell.angle_alpha   90.00
_cell.angle_beta   90.00
_cell.angle_gamma   90.00
#
_symmetry.space_group_name_H-M   'P 1'
#
loop_
_entity.id
_entity.type
_entity.pdbx_description
1 polymer ?
#
loop_
_entity_poly.entity_id
_entity_poly.type
_entity_poly.pdbx_seq_one_letter_code
_entity_poly.pdbx_strand_id
1 'polypeptide(L)'
;AATLFGAPFFLKGRSGQPWTAQDDKTLESQRLQSILADLLSRVSDKVYLCHSELAVNGQEQQGPLLPLVNASAVIADDTLII
;
A
#
# COMPACT_ATOMS: atom_id res chain seq x y z
N ALA A 1 9.09 1.26 1.74
CA ALA A 1 9.93 0.96 0.56
C ALA A 1 10.37 2.28 -0.08
N ALA A 2 11.60 2.39 -0.59
CA ALA A 2 12.07 3.60 -1.25
C ALA A 2 11.35 3.79 -2.61
N THR A 3 11.01 5.03 -2.94
CA THR A 3 10.54 5.41 -4.28
C THR A 3 11.75 5.65 -5.16
N LEU A 4 11.90 4.85 -6.22
CA LEU A 4 13.01 4.98 -7.15
C LEU A 4 12.67 6.05 -8.18
N PHE A 5 13.29 7.22 -8.06
CA PHE A 5 13.09 8.33 -8.99
C PHE A 5 13.37 7.87 -10.42
N GLY A 6 12.44 8.16 -11.33
CA GLY A 6 12.56 7.82 -12.75
C GLY A 6 12.39 6.33 -13.09
N ALA A 7 12.02 5.47 -12.14
CA ALA A 7 11.74 4.05 -12.42
C ALA A 7 10.79 3.78 -13.60
N PRO A 8 9.71 4.56 -13.81
CA PRO A 8 8.81 4.36 -14.95
C PRO A 8 9.49 4.43 -16.33
N PHE A 9 10.60 5.17 -16.45
CA PHE A 9 11.34 5.29 -17.71
C PHE A 9 12.04 3.99 -18.14
N PHE A 10 12.30 3.08 -17.20
CA PHE A 10 13.05 1.84 -17.42
C PHE A 10 12.16 0.59 -17.47
N LEU A 11 10.83 0.75 -17.50
CA LEU A 11 9.90 -0.37 -17.62
C LEU A 11 10.05 -1.08 -18.97
N LYS A 12 10.22 -2.41 -18.95
CA LYS A 12 10.24 -3.23 -20.17
C LYS A 12 8.87 -3.12 -20.88
N GLY A 13 8.88 -2.87 -22.19
CA GLY A 13 7.67 -2.80 -23.00
C GLY A 13 6.99 -1.43 -23.05
N ARG A 14 7.65 -0.36 -22.58
CA ARG A 14 7.13 1.00 -22.67
C ARG A 14 6.89 1.41 -24.13
N SER A 15 5.71 1.94 -24.43
CA SER A 15 5.27 2.34 -25.78
C SER A 15 5.84 3.68 -26.29
N GLY A 16 6.79 4.29 -25.56
CA GLY A 16 7.34 5.61 -25.85
C GLY A 16 6.41 6.80 -25.58
N GLN A 17 5.16 6.55 -25.17
CA GLN A 17 4.18 7.59 -24.86
C GLN A 17 4.56 8.38 -23.59
N PRO A 18 4.14 9.67 -23.50
CA PRO A 18 4.28 10.45 -22.28
C PRO A 18 3.68 9.70 -21.08
N TRP A 19 4.42 9.68 -19.97
CA TRP A 19 3.94 9.07 -18.74
C TRP A 19 2.89 9.98 -18.11
N THR A 20 1.71 9.44 -17.80
CA THR A 20 0.60 10.20 -17.25
C THR A 20 0.41 9.94 -15.75
N ALA A 21 -0.27 10.86 -15.07
CA ALA A 21 -0.67 10.65 -13.67
C ALA A 21 -1.59 9.43 -13.49
N GLN A 22 -2.28 8.99 -14.55
CA GLN A 22 -3.10 7.79 -14.50
C GLN A 22 -2.23 6.53 -14.56
N ASP A 23 -1.13 6.56 -15.31
CA ASP A 23 -0.14 5.48 -15.33
C ASP A 23 0.52 5.33 -13.95
N ASP A 24 0.85 6.44 -13.27
CA ASP A 24 1.34 6.42 -11.88
C ASP A 24 0.36 5.71 -10.94
N LYS A 25 -0.92 6.10 -10.96
CA LYS A 25 -1.94 5.48 -10.11
C LYS A 25 -2.11 3.99 -10.39
N THR A 26 -2.06 3.61 -11.67
CA THR A 26 -2.20 2.21 -12.10
C THR A 26 -1.00 1.38 -11.65
N LEU A 27 0.22 1.90 -11.86
CA LEU A 27 1.46 1.24 -11.46
C LEU A 27 1.52 1.07 -9.93
N GLU A 28 1.19 2.11 -9.17
CA GLU A 28 1.17 2.05 -7.71
C GLU A 28 0.12 1.06 -7.19
N SER A 29 -1.06 0.98 -7.83
CA SER A 29 -2.09 -0.01 -7.48
C SER A 29 -1.64 -1.44 -7.76
N GLN A 30 -1.03 -1.69 -8.93
CA GLN A 30 -0.49 -3.00 -9.30
C GLN A 30 0.63 -3.43 -8.37
N ARG A 31 1.52 -2.49 -8.00
CA ARG A 31 2.58 -2.72 -7.03
C ARG A 31 2.02 -3.08 -5.67
N LEU A 32 1.02 -2.35 -5.19
CA LEU A 32 0.37 -2.61 -3.91
C LEU A 32 -0.25 -4.02 -3.88
N GLN A 33 -1.00 -4.38 -4.92
CA GLN A 33 -1.61 -5.70 -5.05
C GLN A 33 -0.55 -6.81 -5.07
N SER A 34 0.55 -6.61 -5.80
CA SER A 34 1.65 -7.59 -5.87
C SER A 34 2.33 -7.79 -4.51
N ILE A 35 2.56 -6.71 -3.75
CA ILE A 35 3.12 -6.78 -2.40
C ILE A 35 2.18 -7.54 -1.46
N LEU A 36 0.89 -7.22 -1.48
CA LEU A 36 -0.08 -7.90 -0.63
C LEU A 36 -0.19 -9.39 -0.97
N ALA A 37 -0.24 -9.73 -2.26
CA ALA A 37 -0.28 -11.11 -2.72
C ALA A 37 0.98 -11.88 -2.29
N ASP A 38 2.18 -11.28 -2.45
CA ASP A 38 3.44 -11.89 -2.02
C ASP A 38 3.46 -12.12 -0.51
N LEU A 39 3.07 -11.12 0.29
CA LEU A 39 2.98 -11.25 1.76
C LEU A 39 2.01 -12.37 2.17
N LEU A 40 0.79 -12.37 1.62
CA LEU A 40 -0.23 -13.36 1.94
C LEU A 40 0.15 -14.77 1.49
N SER A 41 0.93 -14.90 0.41
CA SER A 41 1.37 -16.21 -0.09
C SER A 41 2.45 -16.87 0.78
N ARG A 42 3.21 -16.08 1.55
CA ARG A 42 4.36 -16.56 2.34
C ARG A 42 4.06 -16.72 3.82
N VAL A 43 3.04 -16.02 4.31
CA VAL A 43 2.66 -16.04 5.72
C VAL A 43 1.79 -17.25 6.01
N SER A 44 2.18 -18.04 6.99
CA SER A 44 1.49 -19.29 7.34
C SER A 44 0.35 -19.13 8.35
N ASP A 45 0.37 -18.06 9.16
CA ASP A 45 -0.58 -17.87 10.26
C ASP A 45 -1.36 -16.55 10.09
N LYS A 46 -0.72 -15.40 10.36
CA LYS A 46 -1.41 -14.09 10.35
C LYS A 46 -0.53 -12.96 9.81
N VAL A 47 -1.17 -12.04 9.08
CA VAL A 47 -0.59 -10.74 8.68
C VAL A 47 -1.21 -9.64 9.54
N TYR A 48 -0.36 -8.84 10.17
CA TYR A 48 -0.78 -7.65 10.91
C TYR A 48 -0.45 -6.41 10.07
N LEU A 49 -1.49 -5.64 9.72
CA LEU A 49 -1.35 -4.36 9.04
C LEU A 49 -1.50 -3.23 10.06
N CYS A 50 -0.42 -2.49 10.29
CA CYS A 50 -0.43 -1.36 11.21
C CYS A 50 -0.73 -0.06 10.44
N HIS A 51 -1.63 0.75 10.98
CA HIS A 51 -1.98 2.07 10.46
C HIS A 51 -1.71 3.14 11.52
N SER A 52 -1.23 4.30 11.06
CA SER A 52 -1.13 5.52 11.86
C SER A 52 -2.06 6.55 11.23
N GLU A 53 -2.87 7.21 12.04
CA GLU A 53 -3.71 8.32 11.58
C GLU A 53 -2.88 9.55 11.17
N LEU A 54 -1.62 9.64 11.63
CA LEU A 54 -0.73 10.77 11.39
C LEU A 54 0.46 10.37 10.52
N ALA A 55 0.68 11.13 9.45
CA ALA A 55 1.86 11.03 8.61
C ALA A 55 3.09 11.70 9.26
N VAL A 56 4.29 11.39 8.76
CA VAL A 56 5.57 11.91 9.29
C VAL A 56 5.72 13.43 9.19
N ASN A 57 4.90 14.08 8.37
CA ASN A 57 4.84 15.54 8.23
C ASN A 57 3.82 16.20 9.17
N GLY A 58 3.18 15.45 10.06
CA GLY A 58 2.17 15.94 11.01
C GLY A 58 0.79 16.19 10.40
N GLN A 59 0.54 15.74 9.16
CA GLN A 59 -0.80 15.78 8.55
C GLN A 59 -1.49 14.42 8.68
N GLU A 60 -2.82 14.40 8.47
CA GLU A 60 -3.57 13.14 8.40
C GLU A 60 -2.98 12.20 7.34
N GLN A 61 -2.87 10.93 7.70
CA GLN A 61 -2.33 9.90 6.83
C GLN A 61 -3.36 9.51 5.78
N GLN A 62 -3.22 10.12 4.60
CA GLN A 62 -3.97 9.76 3.41
C GLN A 62 -3.16 8.79 2.55
N GLY A 63 -3.81 7.79 1.95
CA GLY A 63 -3.11 6.85 1.08
C GLY A 63 -3.97 5.70 0.53
N PRO A 64 -3.42 4.91 -0.39
CA PRO A 64 -4.16 3.85 -1.09
C PRO A 64 -4.61 2.69 -0.18
N LEU A 65 -4.04 2.59 1.02
CA LEU A 65 -4.40 1.59 2.03
C LEU A 65 -5.53 2.05 2.97
N LEU A 66 -5.88 3.33 2.99
CA LEU A 66 -6.94 3.86 3.87
C LEU A 66 -8.29 3.14 3.70
N PRO A 67 -8.72 2.76 2.48
CA PRO A 67 -9.95 1.97 2.32
C PRO A 67 -9.94 0.64 3.07
N LEU A 68 -8.77 0.00 3.25
CA LEU A 68 -8.67 -1.24 4.03
C LEU A 68 -8.87 -1.01 5.52
N VAL A 69 -8.37 0.12 6.03
CA VAL A 69 -8.60 0.55 7.43
C VAL A 69 -10.10 0.79 7.64
N ASN A 70 -10.74 1.54 6.74
CA ASN A 70 -12.17 1.86 6.83
C ASN A 70 -13.07 0.62 6.68
N ALA A 71 -12.62 -0.40 5.96
CA ALA A 71 -13.32 -1.67 5.81
C ALA A 71 -13.03 -2.66 6.95
N SER A 72 -12.04 -2.37 7.80
CA SER A 72 -11.69 -3.26 8.90
C SER A 72 -12.77 -3.24 9.99
N ALA A 73 -13.11 -4.43 10.50
CA ALA A 73 -13.96 -4.52 11.68
C ALA A 73 -13.13 -4.23 12.92
N VAL A 74 -13.63 -3.38 13.81
CA VAL A 74 -13.07 -3.26 15.15
C VAL A 74 -13.33 -4.57 15.87
N ILE A 75 -12.27 -5.34 16.08
CA ILE A 75 -12.33 -6.51 16.96
C ILE A 75 -12.26 -5.94 18.38
N ALA A 76 -13.41 -5.86 19.05
CA ALA A 76 -13.46 -5.57 20.48
C ALA A 76 -12.82 -6.75 21.21
N ASP A 77 -11.55 -6.62 21.57
CA ASP A 77 -10.86 -7.61 22.39
C ASP A 77 -11.15 -7.31 23.86
N ASP A 78 -12.11 -8.05 24.44
CA ASP A 78 -12.42 -8.01 25.88
C ASP A 78 -11.32 -8.71 26.73
N THR A 79 -10.16 -9.01 26.13
CA THR A 79 -9.10 -9.83 26.73
C THR A 79 -7.70 -9.23 26.61
N LEU A 80 -7.55 -7.91 26.72
CA LEU A 80 -6.25 -7.29 26.99
C LEU A 80 -6.37 -6.31 28.17
N ILE A 81 -6.47 -6.88 29.37
CA ILE A 81 -6.04 -6.20 30.59
C ILE A 81 -4.51 -6.29 30.61
N ILE A 82 -3.85 -5.15 30.34
CA ILE A 82 -2.44 -4.93 30.68
C ILE A 82 -2.36 -4.71 32.20
#